data_AF-A0A1Z9AQY9-F1
#
_entry.id   AF-A0A1Z9AQY9-F1
#
_cell.length_a   1.000
_cell.length_b   1.000
_cell.length_c   1.000
_cell.angle_alpha   90.00
_cell.angle_beta   90.00
_cell.angle_gamma   90.00
#
_symmetry.space_group_name_H-M   'P 1'
#
loop_
_entity.id
_entity.type
_entity.pdbx_description
1 polymer ?
#
loop_
_entity_poly.entity_id
_entity_poly.type
_entity_poly.pdbx_seq_one_letter_code
_entity_poly.pdbx_strand_id
1 'polypeptide(L)'
;MESALTFPRAPKGFTCLFTSPYQQGWDIYEDETGTLWSLSKDNPDRDSMYGKHLHLLDELSFPSFSLLPTEDGGRRFEGAVVLLPPDYFLRVEHYKKMRALNKRFPVTISKTDYTVTTRH
;
A
#
# COMPACT_ATOMS: atom_id res chain seq x y z
N MET A 1 13.22 -8.79 10.97
CA MET A 1 13.01 -8.47 9.54
C MET A 1 13.15 -6.97 9.42
N GLU A 2 14.33 -6.51 8.99
CA GLU A 2 14.53 -5.08 8.73
C GLU A 2 13.83 -4.73 7.42
N SER A 3 12.83 -3.85 7.52
CA SER A 3 12.16 -3.22 6.39
C SER A 3 13.18 -2.33 5.67
N ALA A 4 13.99 -2.93 4.80
CA ALA A 4 14.87 -2.17 3.93
C ALA A 4 14.01 -1.34 2.95
N LEU A 5 14.35 -0.05 2.86
CA LEU A 5 13.86 0.98 1.94
C LEU A 5 12.77 1.93 2.47
N THR A 6 12.98 2.54 3.63
CA THR A 6 12.58 3.95 3.80
C THR A 6 13.79 4.81 3.43
N PHE A 7 13.74 5.42 2.25
CA PHE A 7 14.78 6.38 1.83
C PHE A 7 15.03 7.41 2.94
N PRO A 8 16.29 7.71 3.31
CA PRO A 8 16.63 8.52 4.49
C PRO A 8 16.23 10.01 4.40
N ARG A 9 15.55 10.42 3.32
CA ARG A 9 15.27 11.82 2.98
C ARG A 9 13.84 12.26 3.25
N ALA A 10 12.90 11.34 3.45
CA ALA A 10 11.53 11.72 3.75
C ALA A 10 11.47 12.56 5.04
N PRO A 11 10.80 13.72 5.05
CA PRO A 11 10.68 14.54 6.24
C PRO A 11 10.09 13.74 7.41
N LYS A 12 10.55 14.05 8.62
CA LYS A 12 10.03 13.40 9.84
C LYS A 12 8.52 13.69 9.96
N GLY A 13 7.72 12.64 10.15
CA GLY A 13 6.26 12.73 10.22
C GLY A 13 5.55 12.32 8.92
N PHE A 14 6.27 12.17 7.81
CA PHE A 14 5.69 11.71 6.56
C PHE A 14 5.53 10.19 6.58
N THR A 15 4.40 9.70 6.10
CA THR A 15 4.09 8.27 5.99
C THR A 15 4.24 7.83 4.54
N CYS A 16 5.07 6.83 4.26
CA CYS A 16 5.20 6.28 2.91
C CYS A 16 3.97 5.43 2.58
N LEU A 17 3.25 5.78 1.52
CA LEU A 17 2.05 5.07 1.08
C LEU A 17 2.32 4.19 -0.13
N PHE A 18 3.13 4.65 -1.08
CA PHE A 18 3.46 3.89 -2.29
C PHE A 18 4.92 4.01 -2.62
N THR A 19 5.50 2.94 -3.13
CA THR A 19 6.90 2.87 -3.54
C THR A 19 7.04 2.53 -5.01
N SER A 20 7.94 3.22 -5.69
CA SER A 20 8.32 2.84 -7.05
C SER A 20 9.14 1.54 -7.02
N PRO A 21 8.85 0.54 -7.85
CA PRO A 21 9.72 -0.63 -8.00
C PRO A 21 11.03 -0.30 -8.72
N TYR A 22 11.13 0.88 -9.34
CA TYR A 22 12.30 1.31 -10.11
C TYR A 22 13.34 2.01 -9.23
N GLN A 23 14.63 1.85 -9.57
CA GLN A 23 15.73 2.55 -8.90
C GLN A 23 15.68 4.06 -9.11
N GLN A 24 15.27 4.49 -10.29
CA GLN A 24 14.92 5.86 -10.63
C GLN A 24 13.41 5.96 -10.66
N GLY A 25 12.84 6.81 -9.80
CA GLY A 25 11.39 6.93 -9.68
C GLY A 25 10.98 7.70 -8.44
N TRP A 26 9.68 7.70 -8.18
CA TRP A 26 9.09 8.47 -7.10
C TRP A 26 8.29 7.58 -6.17
N ASP A 27 8.47 7.83 -4.88
CA ASP A 27 7.63 7.28 -3.82
C ASP A 27 6.58 8.32 -3.43
N ILE A 28 5.39 7.87 -3.02
CA ILE A 28 4.33 8.76 -2.55
C ILE A 28 4.26 8.71 -1.04
N TYR A 29 4.41 9.88 -0.43
CA TYR A 29 4.31 10.09 1.00
C TYR A 29 3.10 10.97 1.33
N GLU A 30 2.54 10.76 2.51
CA GLU A 30 1.51 11.62 3.09
C GLU A 30 2.12 12.42 4.25
N ASP A 31 1.88 13.72 4.26
CA ASP A 31 2.21 14.57 5.41
C ASP A 31 1.11 14.53 6.48
N GLU A 32 1.36 15.17 7.62
CA GLU A 32 0.43 15.21 8.77
C GLU A 32 -0.92 15.88 8.45
N THR A 33 -1.00 16.63 7.35
CA THR A 33 -2.22 17.33 6.89
C THR A 33 -3.00 16.54 5.82
N GLY A 34 -2.53 15.34 5.48
CA GLY A 34 -3.10 14.52 4.40
C GLY A 34 -2.77 15.03 3.00
N THR A 35 -1.71 15.84 2.84
CA THR A 35 -1.17 16.17 1.51
C THR A 35 -0.24 15.08 1.04
N LEU A 36 -0.40 14.69 -0.21
CA LEU A 36 0.45 13.72 -0.86
C LEU A 36 1.63 14.42 -1.55
N TRP A 37 2.81 13.88 -1.33
CA TRP A 37 4.08 14.34 -1.87
C TRP A 37 4.73 13.21 -2.67
N SER A 38 5.23 13.57 -3.85
CA SER A 38 6.03 12.69 -4.69
C SER A 38 7.49 12.99 -4.41
N LEU A 39 8.18 12.05 -3.75
CA LEU A 39 9.59 12.20 -3.41
C LEU A 39 10.42 11.33 -4.35
N SER A 40 11.33 11.95 -5.10
CA SER A 40 12.24 11.23 -5.98
C SER A 40 13.26 10.45 -5.15
N LYS A 41 13.53 9.22 -5.58
CA LYS A 41 14.56 8.36 -5.00
C LYS A 41 15.98 8.87 -5.26
N ASP A 42 16.19 9.50 -6.40
CA ASP A 42 17.53 9.81 -6.92
C ASP A 42 17.83 11.30 -7.04
N ASN A 43 16.82 12.18 -6.99
CA ASN A 43 17.02 13.62 -7.19
C ASN A 43 16.10 14.50 -6.31
N PRO A 44 16.63 15.12 -5.24
CA PRO A 44 15.88 16.00 -4.37
C PRO A 44 15.17 17.18 -5.01
N ASP A 45 15.74 17.74 -6.08
CA ASP A 45 15.20 18.92 -6.76
C ASP A 45 13.93 18.59 -7.56
N ARG A 46 13.58 17.30 -7.65
CA ARG A 46 12.40 16.79 -8.36
C ARG A 46 11.25 16.40 -7.43
N ASP A 47 11.37 16.71 -6.15
CA ASP A 47 10.26 16.54 -5.22
C ASP A 47 9.16 17.53 -5.52
N SER A 48 7.94 17.04 -5.46
CA SER A 48 6.78 17.88 -5.77
C SER A 48 5.57 17.45 -4.98
N MET A 49 4.65 18.39 -4.79
CA MET A 49 3.33 18.07 -4.28
C MET A 49 2.62 17.19 -5.32
N TYR A 50 2.22 16.00 -4.90
CA TYR A 50 1.50 15.04 -5.76
C TYR A 50 0.00 15.35 -5.76
N GLY A 51 -0.57 15.72 -4.61
CA GLY A 51 -1.98 16.11 -4.52
C GLY A 51 -2.65 15.71 -3.21
N LYS A 52 -3.89 15.23 -3.29
CA LYS A 52 -4.71 14.75 -2.16
C LYS A 52 -5.24 13.35 -2.47
N HIS A 53 -5.85 12.69 -1.48
CA HIS A 53 -6.34 11.31 -1.64
C HIS A 53 -7.30 11.10 -2.81
N LEU A 54 -8.18 12.06 -3.10
CA LEU A 54 -9.09 11.96 -4.25
C LEU A 54 -8.33 11.91 -5.59
N HIS A 55 -7.25 12.68 -5.72
CA HIS A 55 -6.40 12.63 -6.91
C HIS A 55 -5.73 11.27 -7.03
N LEU A 56 -5.20 10.71 -5.93
CA LEU A 56 -4.58 9.39 -5.96
C LEU A 56 -5.58 8.27 -6.29
N LEU A 57 -6.82 8.36 -5.79
CA LEU A 57 -7.88 7.40 -6.14
C LEU A 57 -8.22 7.43 -7.64
N ASP A 58 -8.21 8.62 -8.24
CA ASP A 58 -8.38 8.77 -9.69
C ASP A 58 -7.19 8.14 -10.44
N GLU A 59 -5.96 8.47 -10.04
CA GLU A 59 -4.72 7.90 -10.60
C GLU A 59 -4.68 6.35 -10.53
N LEU A 60 -5.13 5.77 -9.40
CA LEU A 60 -5.22 4.31 -9.22
C LEU A 60 -6.18 3.62 -10.21
N SER A 61 -7.11 4.37 -10.80
CA SER A 61 -8.01 3.84 -11.83
C SER A 61 -7.35 3.73 -13.21
N PHE A 62 -6.22 4.42 -13.43
CA PHE A 62 -5.51 4.40 -14.69
C PHE A 62 -4.57 3.18 -14.80
N PRO A 63 -4.58 2.44 -15.94
CA PRO A 63 -3.71 1.27 -16.14
C PRO A 63 -2.21 1.58 -16.09
N SER A 64 -1.82 2.85 -16.21
CA SER A 64 -0.42 3.30 -16.17
C SER A 64 0.12 3.45 -14.74
N PHE A 65 -0.73 3.40 -13.71
CA PHE A 65 -0.26 3.50 -12.33
C PHE A 65 0.51 2.24 -11.93
N SER A 66 1.78 2.40 -11.59
CA SER A 66 2.71 1.27 -11.39
C SER A 66 3.40 1.25 -10.02
N LEU A 67 2.98 2.10 -9.08
CA LEU A 67 3.57 2.14 -7.76
C LEU A 67 3.02 1.02 -6.87
N LEU A 68 3.89 0.46 -6.04
CA LEU A 68 3.57 -0.62 -5.12
C LEU A 68 3.13 -0.06 -3.78
N PRO A 69 1.93 -0.39 -3.28
CA PRO A 69 1.47 0.08 -1.99
C PRO A 69 2.32 -0.49 -0.85
N THR A 70 2.62 0.34 0.14
CA THR A 70 3.14 -0.09 1.44
C THR A 70 2.01 -0.65 2.30
N GLU A 71 2.32 -1.17 3.49
CA GLU A 71 1.27 -1.55 4.45
C GLU A 71 0.35 -0.36 4.80
N ASP A 72 0.93 0.82 5.04
CA ASP A 72 0.15 2.02 5.38
C ASP A 72 -0.65 2.51 4.17
N GLY A 73 -0.11 2.42 2.95
CA GLY A 73 -0.86 2.68 1.72
C GLY A 73 -2.04 1.73 1.56
N GLY A 74 -1.82 0.43 1.78
CA GLY A 74 -2.87 -0.58 1.72
C GLY A 74 -3.97 -0.36 2.77
N ARG A 75 -3.60 0.05 4.00
CA ARG A 75 -4.58 0.41 5.04
C ARG A 75 -5.32 1.71 4.71
N ARG A 76 -4.62 2.72 4.21
CA ARG A 76 -5.19 4.04 3.90
C ARG A 76 -6.19 3.99 2.74
N PHE A 77 -5.90 3.16 1.74
CA PHE A 77 -6.71 2.97 0.54
C PHE A 77 -7.38 1.59 0.52
N GLU A 78 -7.76 1.08 1.70
CA GLU A 78 -8.45 -0.20 1.84
C GLU A 78 -9.69 -0.23 0.92
N GLY A 79 -9.79 -1.26 0.09
CA GLY A 79 -10.87 -1.43 -0.88
C GLY A 79 -10.59 -0.86 -2.28
N ALA A 80 -9.70 0.14 -2.41
CA ALA A 80 -9.18 0.60 -3.70
C ALA A 80 -7.87 -0.12 -4.06
N VAL A 81 -7.11 -0.51 -3.05
CA VAL A 81 -5.80 -1.15 -3.19
C VAL A 81 -5.79 -2.48 -2.44
N VAL A 82 -5.20 -3.50 -3.07
CA VAL A 82 -5.03 -4.83 -2.46
C VAL A 82 -3.55 -5.15 -2.40
N LEU A 83 -3.04 -5.33 -1.18
CA LEU A 83 -1.72 -5.91 -0.96
C LEU A 83 -1.77 -7.38 -1.36
N LEU A 84 -1.13 -7.70 -2.49
CA LEU A 84 -1.02 -9.07 -2.93
C LEU A 84 0.05 -9.78 -2.09
N PRO A 85 -0.17 -11.04 -1.69
CA PRO A 85 0.86 -11.85 -1.06
C PRO A 85 2.13 -11.90 -1.93
N PRO A 86 3.34 -11.96 -1.35
CA PRO A 86 4.59 -11.96 -2.11
C PRO A 86 4.71 -13.09 -3.14
N ASP A 87 4.06 -14.23 -2.89
CA ASP A 87 4.02 -15.40 -3.78
C ASP A 87 2.82 -15.39 -4.74
N TYR A 88 2.02 -14.31 -4.78
CA TYR A 88 0.80 -14.24 -5.57
C TYR A 88 1.03 -14.57 -7.05
N PHE A 89 2.06 -13.99 -7.68
CA PHE A 89 2.37 -14.24 -9.09
C PHE A 89 2.96 -15.64 -9.35
N LEU A 90 3.52 -16.28 -8.31
CA LEU A 90 4.00 -17.67 -8.38
C LEU A 90 2.85 -18.67 -8.19
N ARG A 91 1.76 -18.24 -7.55
CA ARG A 91 0.64 -19.09 -7.15
C ARG A 91 -0.72 -18.52 -7.58
N VAL A 92 -0.77 -17.90 -8.76
CA VAL A 92 -1.99 -17.23 -9.28
C VAL A 92 -3.22 -18.15 -9.23
N GLU A 93 -3.07 -19.41 -9.65
CA GLU A 93 -4.16 -20.40 -9.65
C GLU A 93 -4.63 -20.79 -8.24
N HIS A 94 -3.72 -20.83 -7.26
CA HIS A 94 -4.08 -21.06 -5.85
C HIS A 94 -4.95 -19.91 -5.32
N TYR A 95 -4.51 -18.67 -5.53
CA TYR A 95 -5.24 -17.48 -5.07
C TYR A 95 -6.55 -17.24 -5.83
N LYS A 96 -6.63 -17.67 -7.09
CA LYS A 96 -7.88 -17.70 -7.87
C LYS A 96 -8.89 -18.67 -7.28
N LYS A 97 -8.47 -19.89 -6.91
CA LYS A 97 -9.32 -20.88 -6.22
C LYS A 97 -9.80 -20.36 -4.86
N MET A 98 -8.92 -19.76 -4.06
CA MET A 98 -9.28 -19.15 -2.78
C MET A 98 -10.36 -18.06 -2.93
N ARG A 99 -10.25 -17.18 -3.94
CA ARG A 99 -11.28 -16.17 -4.22
C ARG A 99 -12.62 -16.77 -4.62
N ALA A 100 -12.62 -17.85 -5.40
CA ALA A 100 -13.84 -18.55 -5.77
C ALA A 100 -14.53 -19.21 -4.56
N LEU A 101 -13.75 -19.74 -3.60
CA LEU A 101 -14.25 -20.30 -2.36
C LEU A 101 -14.82 -19.22 -1.42
N ASN A 102 -14.16 -18.07 -1.31
CA ASN A 102 -14.61 -16.95 -0.46
C ASN A 102 -15.93 -16.32 -0.96
N LYS A 103 -16.21 -16.39 -2.27
CA LYS A 103 -17.54 -16.01 -2.82
C LYS A 103 -18.65 -16.98 -2.44
N ARG A 104 -18.32 -18.25 -2.16
CA ARG A 104 -19.30 -19.30 -1.76
C ARG A 104 -19.53 -19.34 -0.26
N PHE A 105 -18.54 -18.92 0.52
CA PHE A 105 -18.60 -18.80 1.97
C PHE A 105 -18.02 -17.44 2.34
N PRO A 106 -18.83 -16.38 2.40
CA PRO A 106 -18.33 -15.07 2.79
C PRO A 106 -17.78 -15.17 4.22
N VAL A 107 -16.46 -15.15 4.35
CA VAL A 107 -15.82 -15.05 5.66
C VAL A 107 -16.02 -13.62 6.15
N THR A 108 -16.97 -13.42 7.06
CA THR A 108 -17.10 -12.17 7.80
C THR A 108 -15.91 -12.08 8.75
N ILE A 109 -14.88 -11.32 8.38
CA ILE A 109 -13.80 -10.98 9.32
C ILE A 109 -14.39 -9.98 10.32
N SER A 110 -14.84 -10.49 11.47
CA SER A 110 -15.22 -9.65 12.60
C SER A 110 -13.96 -8.97 13.12
N LYS A 111 -13.87 -7.64 12.97
CA LYS A 111 -12.91 -6.81 13.73
C LYS A 111 -13.34 -6.82 15.20
N THR A 112 -13.05 -7.89 15.93
CA THR A 112 -13.16 -7.88 17.39
C THR A 112 -12.25 -8.92 18.04
N ASP A 113 -11.39 -8.39 18.91
CA ASP A 113 -10.85 -8.97 20.13
C ASP A 113 -9.67 -9.95 20.06
N TYR A 114 -8.48 -9.36 20.28
CA TYR A 114 -7.36 -10.00 20.94
C TYR A 114 -7.74 -10.33 22.40
N THR A 115 -8.35 -11.48 22.65
CA THR A 115 -8.37 -12.11 23.98
C THR A 115 -8.34 -13.62 23.82
N VAL A 116 -7.14 -14.21 23.83
CA VAL A 116 -7.00 -15.62 24.16
C VAL A 116 -7.26 -15.77 25.65
N THR A 117 -8.51 -16.09 25.99
CA THR A 117 -8.86 -16.58 27.32
C THR A 117 -9.04 -18.09 27.19
N THR A 118 -8.01 -18.86 27.53
CA THR A 118 -8.13 -20.31 27.70
C THR A 118 -8.87 -20.61 29.01
N ARG A 119 -10.01 -21.31 28.91
CA ARG A 119 -10.63 -22.14 29.96
C ARG A 119 -10.93 -23.48 29.28
N HIS A 120 -10.65 -24.66 29.84
CA HIS A 120 -10.55 -25.08 31.23
C HIS A 120 -9.25 -25.83 31.55
#